data_AF-A0A4U2ZNJ8-F1
#
_entry.id   AF-A0A4U2ZNJ8-F1
#
_cell.length_a   1.000
_cell.length_b   1.000
_cell.length_c   1.000
_cell.angle_alpha   90.00
_cell.angle_beta   90.00
_cell.angle_gamma   90.00
#
_symmetry.space_group_name_H-M   'P 1'
#
loop_
_entity.id
_entity.type
_entity.pdbx_description
1 polymer ?
#
loop_
_entity_poly.entity_id
_entity_poly.type
_entity_poly.pdbx_seq_one_letter_code
_entity_poly.pdbx_strand_id
1 'polypeptide(L)' 'VKHLSTVFGEKTVDEAFASYDGQMVPVLIVRNTHRSYGLIVNTIIGQREIVLKSLGDFFAESSNYFSGATILGDGRVVLI' A
#
# COMPACT_ATOMS: atom_id res chain seq x y z
N VAL A 1 -6.07 -0.09 13.34
CA VAL A 1 -6.02 0.52 11.99
C VAL A 1 -4.80 1.42 11.92
N LYS A 2 -4.04 1.45 10.82
CA LYS A 2 -2.86 2.33 10.62
C LYS A 2 -2.94 3.01 9.26
N HIS A 3 -2.31 4.17 9.09
CA HIS A 3 -2.21 4.83 7.77
C HIS A 3 -1.05 4.26 6.96
N LEU A 4 -1.26 3.94 5.68
CA LEU A 4 -0.25 3.25 4.87
C LEU A 4 1.07 4.03 4.78
N SER A 5 1.01 5.36 4.64
CA SER A 5 2.20 6.22 4.60
C SER A 5 3.06 6.11 5.88
N THR A 6 2.43 5.89 7.05
CA THR A 6 3.16 5.71 8.33
C THR A 6 3.85 4.35 8.41
N VAL A 7 3.30 3.34 7.71
CA VAL A 7 3.92 2.00 7.65
C VAL A 7 5.21 2.03 6.85
N PHE A 8 5.27 2.85 5.80
CA PHE A 8 6.46 3.03 4.96
C PHE A 8 7.38 4.18 5.41
N GLY A 9 7.05 4.87 6.52
CA GLY A 9 7.86 5.97 7.03
C GLY A 9 7.83 7.25 6.18
N GLU A 10 6.85 7.40 5.29
CA GLU A 10 6.67 8.60 4.45
C GLU A 10 6.12 9.77 5.27
N LYS A 11 5.22 9.49 6.21
CA LYS A 11 4.63 10.50 7.12
C LYS A 11 4.72 10.05 8.55
N THR A 12 4.83 11.02 9.46
CA THR A 12 4.59 10.78 10.88
C THR A 12 3.10 10.49 11.13
N VAL A 13 2.80 9.90 12.29
CA VAL A 13 1.40 9.62 12.69
C VAL A 13 0.60 10.92 12.74
N ASP A 14 1.16 11.97 13.35
CA ASP A 14 0.48 13.24 13.51
C ASP A 14 0.16 13.90 12.17
N GLU A 15 1.12 13.93 11.23
CA GLU A 15 0.90 14.46 9.88
C GLU A 15 -0.13 13.65 9.08
N ALA A 16 -0.13 12.32 9.25
CA ALA A 16 -1.05 11.45 8.53
C ALA A 16 -2.50 11.58 9.01
N PHE A 17 -2.73 11.89 10.28
CA PHE A 17 -4.08 12.05 10.84
C PHE A 17 -4.57 13.51 10.85
N ALA A 18 -3.67 14.50 10.88
CA ALA A 18 -4.02 15.91 10.76
C ALA A 18 -4.73 16.24 9.43
N SER A 19 -4.46 15.49 8.36
CA SER A 19 -5.10 15.69 7.06
C SER A 19 -6.56 15.26 6.97
N TYR A 20 -7.14 14.65 8.01
CA TYR A 20 -8.47 14.02 7.94
C TYR A 20 -9.45 14.48 9.03
N ASP A 21 -9.19 15.62 9.69
CA ASP A 21 -10.08 16.10 10.76
C ASP A 21 -11.52 16.27 10.27
N GLY A 22 -12.44 15.48 10.84
CA GLY A 22 -13.87 15.45 10.49
C GLY A 22 -14.24 14.79 9.16
N GLN A 23 -13.32 14.15 8.43
CA GLN A 23 -13.58 13.55 7.12
C GLN A 23 -13.66 12.01 7.16
N MET A 24 -14.50 11.44 6.31
CA MET A 24 -14.50 9.99 6.07
C MET A 24 -13.23 9.59 5.31
N VAL A 25 -12.55 8.55 5.80
CA VAL A 25 -11.34 8.02 5.18
C VAL A 25 -11.57 6.60 4.66
N PRO A 26 -11.05 6.24 3.47
CA PRO A 26 -11.16 4.89 2.97
C PRO A 26 -10.22 3.97 3.76
N VAL A 27 -10.77 2.85 4.25
CA VAL A 27 -10.03 1.83 4.99
C VAL A 27 -10.05 0.52 4.21
N LEU A 28 -8.87 0.06 3.80
CA LEU A 28 -8.66 -1.26 3.25
C LEU A 28 -8.51 -2.27 4.38
N ILE A 29 -9.41 -3.25 4.44
CA ILE A 29 -9.34 -4.35 5.41
C ILE A 29 -8.66 -5.53 4.74
N VAL A 30 -7.48 -5.92 5.24
CA VAL A 30 -6.74 -7.08 4.79
C VAL A 30 -6.68 -8.13 5.88
N ARG A 31 -6.71 -9.41 5.52
CA ARG A 31 -6.71 -10.52 6.46
C ARG A 31 -5.73 -11.59 6.02
N ASN A 32 -4.86 -12.01 6.93
CA ASN A 32 -4.14 -13.27 6.82
C ASN A 32 -4.84 -14.33 7.69
N THR A 33 -4.33 -15.56 7.69
CA THR A 33 -4.92 -16.69 8.44
C THR A 33 -5.12 -16.41 9.93
N HIS A 34 -4.33 -15.51 10.53
CA HIS A 34 -4.29 -15.30 11.97
C HIS A 34 -4.88 -13.96 12.43
N ARG A 35 -4.80 -12.92 11.59
CA ARG A 35 -5.07 -11.53 11.97
C ARG A 35 -5.70 -10.75 10.83
N SER A 36 -6.55 -9.80 11.19
CA SER A 36 -7.09 -8.78 10.29
C SER A 36 -6.46 -7.42 10.60
N TYR A 37 -6.18 -6.65 9.57
CA TYR A 37 -5.57 -5.33 9.63
C TYR A 37 -6.44 -4.35 8.85
N GLY A 38 -6.60 -3.14 9.39
CA GLY A 38 -7.17 -2.02 8.65
C GLY A 38 -6.08 -1.04 8.27
N LEU A 39 -6.01 -0.70 6.99
CA LEU A 39 -5.07 0.26 6.41
C LEU A 39 -5.84 1.46 5.86
N ILE A 40 -5.58 2.65 6.38
CA ILE A 40 -6.07 3.88 5.78
C ILE A 40 -5.22 4.16 4.53
N VAL A 41 -5.89 4.43 3.43
CA VAL A 41 -5.28 4.76 2.13
C VAL A 41 -5.83 6.09 1.63
N ASN A 42 -5.22 6.66 0.61
CA ASN A 42 -5.75 7.88 -0.02
C ASN A 42 -6.96 7.57 -0.90
N THR A 43 -6.85 6.55 -1.77
CA THR A 43 -7.86 6.25 -2.78
C THR A 43 -7.91 4.74 -3.08
N ILE A 44 -9.11 4.22 -3.35
CA ILE A 44 -9.33 2.86 -3.86
C ILE A 44 -9.64 2.96 -5.36
N ILE A 45 -8.79 2.38 -6.20
CA ILE A 45 -8.92 2.44 -7.66
C ILE A 45 -9.86 1.34 -8.19
N GLY A 46 -10.10 0.28 -7.40
CA GLY A 46 -10.94 -0.87 -7.76
C GLY A 46 -10.11 -2.13 -8.00
N GLN A 47 -10.66 -3.08 -8.75
CA GLN A 47 -10.01 -4.35 -9.08
C GLN A 47 -9.43 -4.32 -10.50
N ARG A 48 -8.26 -4.94 -10.70
CA ARG A 48 -7.62 -5.07 -12.01
C ARG A 48 -6.84 -6.38 -12.09
N GLU A 49 -6.82 -7.00 -13.26
CA GLU A 49 -5.89 -8.09 -13.57
C GLU A 49 -4.51 -7.53 -13.93
N ILE A 50 -3.48 -8.07 -13.28
CA ILE A 50 -2.09 -7.62 -13.43
C ILE A 50 -1.16 -8.82 -13.62
N VAL A 51 -0.03 -8.58 -14.28
CA VAL A 51 1.08 -9.54 -14.33
C VAL A 51 2.07 -9.18 -13.25
N LEU A 52 2.33 -10.11 -12.32
CA LEU A 52 3.38 -9.96 -11.32
C LEU A 52 4.75 -10.22 -11.94
N LYS A 53 5.67 -9.26 -11.82
CA LYS A 53 7.08 -9.41 -12.21
C LYS A 53 7.96 -9.29 -10.97
N SER A 54 9.00 -10.11 -10.90
CA SER A 54 10.02 -9.97 -9.86
C SER A 54 10.72 -8.62 -9.97
N LEU A 55 11.04 -8.02 -8.82
CA LEU A 55 11.86 -6.81 -8.75
C LEU A 55 13.35 -7.10 -9.03
N GLY A 56 13.78 -8.36 -8.94
CA GLY A 56 15.16 -8.77 -9.12
C GLY A 56 16.07 -8.46 -7.92
N ASP A 57 17.32 -8.91 -8.01
CA ASP A 57 18.26 -8.96 -6.87
C ASP A 57 18.65 -7.59 -6.33
N PHE A 58 18.61 -6.55 -7.17
CA PHE A 58 18.90 -5.17 -6.75
C PHE A 58 17.97 -4.69 -5.64
N PHE A 59 16.73 -5.21 -5.59
CA PHE A 59 15.73 -4.85 -4.60
C PHE A 59 15.48 -5.95 -3.58
N ALA A 60 16.45 -6.85 -3.36
CA ALA A 60 16.30 -7.98 -2.44
C ALA A 60 15.86 -7.56 -1.02
N GLU A 61 16.35 -6.43 -0.50
CA GLU A 61 15.97 -5.95 0.84
C GLU A 61 14.48 -5.56 0.93
N SER A 62 13.86 -5.22 -0.20
CA SER A 62 12.45 -4.83 -0.27
C SER A 62 11.48 -6.03 -0.28
N SER A 63 12.00 -7.27 -0.40
CA SER A 63 11.18 -8.48 -0.51
C SER A 63 10.30 -8.76 0.72
N ASN A 64 10.64 -8.17 1.86
CA ASN A 64 9.83 -8.25 3.08
C ASN A 64 8.58 -7.38 3.03
N TYR A 65 8.54 -6.39 2.13
CA TYR A 65 7.47 -5.43 1.98
C TYR A 65 6.68 -5.63 0.69
N PHE A 66 7.36 -6.03 -0.39
CA PHE A 66 6.78 -6.21 -1.72
C PHE A 66 7.13 -7.59 -2.28
N SER A 67 6.14 -8.25 -2.85
CA SER A 67 6.26 -9.50 -3.61
C SER A 67 6.72 -9.30 -5.05
N GLY A 68 6.56 -8.10 -5.61
CA GLY A 68 7.01 -7.77 -6.96
C GLY A 68 6.49 -6.41 -7.45
N ALA A 69 6.52 -6.23 -8.77
CA ALA A 69 5.96 -5.06 -9.44
C ALA A 69 5.24 -5.42 -10.73
N THR A 70 4.38 -4.52 -11.19
CA THR A 70 3.82 -4.55 -12.54
C THR A 70 3.96 -3.19 -13.20
N ILE A 71 3.98 -3.18 -14.53
CA ILE A 71 3.97 -1.95 -15.32
C ILE A 71 2.60 -1.86 -15.97
N LEU A 72 1.88 -0.78 -15.69
CA LEU A 72 0.58 -0.50 -16.29
C LEU A 72 0.75 -0.06 -17.75
N GLY A 73 -0.33 -0.14 -18.55
CA GLY A 73 -0.30 0.29 -19.96
C GLY A 73 0.01 1.77 -20.18
N ASP A 74 -0.08 2.59 -19.14
CA ASP A 74 0.30 4.00 -19.14
C ASP A 74 1.74 4.25 -18.65
N GLY A 75 2.51 3.17 -18.42
CA GLY A 75 3.90 3.23 -17.98
C GLY A 75 4.11 3.39 -16.48
N ARG A 76 3.05 3.55 -15.68
CA ARG A 76 3.19 3.61 -14.21
C ARG A 76 3.62 2.26 -13.65
N VAL A 77 4.55 2.30 -12.70
CA VAL A 77 4.98 1.12 -11.95
C VAL A 77 4.13 1.00 -10.68
N VAL A 78 3.59 -0.19 -10.43
CA VAL A 78 2.82 -0.50 -9.22
C VAL A 78 3.55 -1.62 -8.48
N LEU A 79 3.80 -1.41 -7.19
CA LEU A 79 4.36 -2.42 -6.29
C LEU A 79 3.23 -3.30 -5.74
N ILE A 80 3.48 -4.60 -5.66
CA ILE A 80 2.58 -5.61 -5.11
C ILE A 80 3.22 -6.23 -3.91
#